data_AF-A0A1I7NKM7-F1
#
_entry.id   AF-A0A1I7NKM7-F1
#
_cell.length_a   1.000
_cell.length_b   1.000
_cell.length_c   1.000
_cell.angle_alpha   90.00
_cell.angle_beta   90.00
_cell.angle_gamma   90.00
#
_symmetry.space_group_name_H-M   'P 1'
#
loop_
_entity.id
_entity.type
_entity.pdbx_description
1 polymer ?
#
loop_
_entity_poly.entity_id
_entity_poly.type
_entity_poly.pdbx_seq_one_letter_code
_entity_poly.pdbx_strand_id
1 'polypeptide(L)'
;MRHSPCIGICKLDDASGHCLGCGRTATEIGNWISMSEGQRDAVWSTLPSRLSALSVRVRLLPWTRDELINWVRDTIEARRGTWCTGAPGAVAEFPCTTERAIRVDLEQDSLIARAPDASFRLRVSDKVRAFAFSEGGPIVLGLPKARAAIRSSSVLTSLGSDSDAIDAAHKTEQLFDYGIGRKNSRFCVRTSDDALQSALSDNAGRHWADVMKAIGMQVLSASPTRVVESAAARIEVFAKIPLPGEQSPPGAHTHFLPDFLKGGEEIASSLAPPDYAAPVAVFYPDEMRR
;
A
#
# COMPACT_ATOMS: atom_id res chain seq x y z
N MET A 1 18.77 -10.62 -10.27
CA MET A 1 18.11 -10.75 -11.58
C MET A 1 17.03 -9.71 -11.81
N ARG A 2 17.20 -8.88 -12.84
CA ARG A 2 16.17 -7.97 -13.34
C ARG A 2 14.94 -8.74 -13.85
N HIS A 3 13.76 -8.28 -13.48
CA HIS A 3 12.50 -8.81 -14.01
C HIS A 3 12.19 -8.25 -15.41
N SER A 4 11.26 -8.89 -16.13
CA SER A 4 10.77 -8.37 -17.41
C SER A 4 10.09 -7.00 -17.24
N PRO A 5 10.27 -6.03 -18.17
CA PRO A 5 9.58 -4.74 -18.17
C PRO A 5 8.13 -4.82 -18.64
N CYS A 6 7.62 -6.02 -18.94
CA CYS A 6 6.28 -6.20 -19.49
C CYS A 6 5.21 -5.73 -18.51
N ILE A 7 4.30 -4.89 -18.99
CA ILE A 7 3.11 -4.44 -18.26
C ILE A 7 1.81 -5.09 -18.78
N GLY A 8 1.90 -6.23 -19.48
CA GLY A 8 0.72 -6.98 -19.95
C GLY A 8 0.08 -6.45 -21.23
N ILE A 9 0.62 -5.38 -21.82
CA ILE A 9 0.22 -4.89 -23.15
C ILE A 9 1.18 -5.48 -24.20
N CYS A 10 0.63 -6.22 -25.16
CA CYS A 10 1.39 -6.87 -26.23
C CYS A 10 0.98 -6.35 -27.61
N LYS A 11 1.31 -5.08 -27.89
CA LYS A 11 1.09 -4.44 -29.19
C LYS A 11 2.31 -3.60 -29.54
N LEU A 12 2.84 -3.77 -30.74
CA LEU A 12 3.92 -2.94 -31.28
C LEU A 12 3.31 -1.70 -31.96
N ASP A 13 4.03 -0.60 -31.88
CA ASP A 13 3.82 0.58 -32.68
C ASP A 13 4.49 0.40 -34.05
N ASP A 14 3.72 0.54 -35.13
CA ASP A 14 4.21 0.29 -36.49
C ASP A 14 5.27 1.31 -36.92
N ALA A 15 5.21 2.55 -36.38
CA ALA A 15 6.15 3.61 -36.74
C ALA A 15 7.51 3.45 -36.06
N SER A 16 7.54 3.18 -34.75
CA SER A 16 8.78 3.09 -33.97
C SER A 16 9.31 1.66 -33.81
N GLY A 17 8.50 0.63 -34.07
CA GLY A 17 8.85 -0.78 -33.84
C GLY A 17 8.91 -1.18 -32.35
N HIS A 18 8.45 -0.31 -31.44
CA HIS A 18 8.47 -0.56 -30.00
C HIS A 18 7.10 -0.99 -29.47
N CYS A 19 7.10 -1.81 -28.42
CA CYS A 19 5.90 -2.21 -27.70
C CYS A 19 5.26 -1.01 -26.98
N LEU A 20 3.98 -0.76 -27.24
CA LEU A 20 3.16 0.30 -26.62
C LEU A 20 3.03 0.18 -25.09
N GLY A 21 3.37 -0.98 -24.52
CA GLY A 21 3.39 -1.20 -23.07
C GLY A 21 4.76 -1.00 -22.44
N CYS A 22 5.77 -1.73 -22.93
CA CYS A 22 7.06 -1.83 -22.27
C CYS A 22 8.22 -1.19 -23.03
N GLY A 23 7.99 -0.61 -24.20
CA GLY A 23 9.02 0.04 -25.02
C GLY A 23 10.05 -0.91 -25.64
N ARG A 24 9.92 -2.23 -25.46
CA ARG A 24 10.81 -3.23 -26.06
C ARG A 24 10.49 -3.48 -27.54
N THR A 25 11.51 -3.83 -28.32
CA THR A 25 11.35 -4.33 -29.70
C THR A 25 10.88 -5.79 -29.71
N ALA A 26 10.41 -6.28 -30.87
CA ALA A 26 10.04 -7.69 -31.06
C ALA A 26 11.20 -8.64 -30.70
N THR A 27 12.43 -8.31 -31.13
CA THR A 27 13.64 -9.09 -30.86
C THR A 27 13.97 -9.13 -29.37
N GLU A 28 13.89 -7.99 -28.68
CA GLU A 28 14.11 -7.92 -27.22
C GLU A 28 13.03 -8.71 -26.45
N ILE A 29 11.79 -8.76 -26.96
CA ILE A 29 10.72 -9.56 -26.38
C ILE A 29 11.00 -11.06 -26.55
N GLY A 30 11.31 -11.50 -27.77
CA GLY A 30 11.54 -12.92 -28.09
C GLY A 30 12.77 -13.51 -27.38
N ASN A 31 13.83 -12.72 -27.22
CA ASN A 31 15.10 -13.18 -26.66
C ASN A 31 15.22 -12.97 -25.13
N TRP A 32 14.21 -12.40 -24.46
CA TRP A 32 14.33 -11.95 -23.07
C TRP A 32 14.81 -13.04 -22.08
N ILE A 33 14.29 -14.26 -22.23
CA ILE A 33 14.60 -15.38 -21.34
C ILE A 33 16.06 -15.83 -21.52
N SER A 34 16.58 -15.79 -22.74
CA SER A 34 17.96 -16.18 -23.07
C SER A 34 19.00 -15.07 -22.86
N MET A 35 18.58 -13.82 -22.61
CA MET A 35 19.49 -12.72 -22.34
C MET A 35 20.26 -12.91 -21.01
N SER A 36 21.53 -12.52 -21.02
CA SER A 36 22.33 -12.36 -19.79
C SER A 36 21.82 -11.19 -18.94
N GLU A 37 22.26 -11.10 -17.67
CA GLU A 37 21.89 -9.94 -16.82
C GLU A 37 22.34 -8.61 -17.42
N GLY A 38 23.59 -8.53 -17.91
CA GLY A 38 24.09 -7.32 -18.57
C GLY A 38 23.32 -6.92 -19.84
N GLN A 39 22.84 -7.91 -20.61
CA GLN A 39 21.94 -7.63 -21.75
C GLN A 39 20.58 -7.08 -21.30
N ARG A 40 20.01 -7.63 -20.21
CA ARG A 40 18.74 -7.13 -19.66
C ARG A 40 18.89 -5.73 -19.09
N ASP A 41 20.00 -5.43 -18.41
CA ASP A 41 20.31 -4.08 -17.91
C ASP A 41 20.47 -3.09 -19.06
N ALA A 42 21.15 -3.49 -20.14
CA ALA A 42 21.28 -2.68 -21.35
C ALA A 42 19.92 -2.38 -22.00
N VAL A 43 18.99 -3.34 -22.03
CA VAL A 43 17.62 -3.07 -22.50
C VAL A 43 16.93 -2.08 -21.56
N TRP A 44 16.94 -2.35 -20.25
CA TRP A 44 16.29 -1.52 -19.23
C TRP A 44 16.72 -0.06 -19.28
N SER A 45 18.01 0.22 -19.52
CA SER A 45 18.54 1.59 -19.60
C SER A 45 17.98 2.40 -20.78
N THR A 46 17.54 1.74 -21.85
CA THR A 46 16.95 2.41 -23.02
C THR A 46 15.45 2.70 -22.89
N LEU A 47 14.74 1.96 -22.02
CA LEU A 47 13.28 2.01 -21.95
C LEU A 47 12.72 3.38 -21.51
N PRO A 48 13.31 4.13 -20.56
CA PRO A 48 12.76 5.42 -20.15
C PRO A 48 12.53 6.38 -21.33
N SER A 49 13.51 6.53 -22.21
CA SER A 49 13.40 7.39 -23.39
C SER A 49 12.35 6.89 -24.38
N ARG A 50 12.28 5.57 -24.61
CA ARG A 50 11.29 4.95 -25.50
C ARG A 50 9.86 5.10 -24.96
N LEU A 51 9.65 4.87 -23.67
CA LEU A 51 8.36 5.02 -23.00
C LEU A 51 7.88 6.47 -22.96
N SER A 52 8.81 7.42 -22.84
CA SER A 52 8.51 8.86 -22.94
C SER A 52 8.00 9.22 -24.33
N ALA A 53 8.69 8.77 -25.39
CA ALA A 53 8.28 9.01 -26.78
C ALA A 53 6.91 8.38 -27.10
N LEU A 54 6.58 7.24 -26.48
CA LEU A 54 5.31 6.55 -26.63
C LEU A 54 4.19 7.10 -25.73
N SER A 55 4.46 8.09 -24.88
CA SER A 55 3.52 8.64 -23.89
C SER A 55 2.90 7.56 -22.99
N VAL A 56 3.68 6.53 -22.62
CA VAL A 56 3.20 5.46 -21.74
C VAL A 56 2.99 6.02 -20.33
N ARG A 57 1.75 5.93 -19.86
CA ARG A 57 1.31 6.48 -18.58
C ARG A 57 1.86 5.71 -17.36
N VAL A 58 1.99 4.38 -17.46
CA VAL A 58 2.42 3.54 -16.34
C VAL A 58 3.72 2.85 -16.67
N ARG A 59 4.75 3.08 -15.84
CA ARG A 59 6.11 2.59 -16.07
C ARG A 59 6.47 1.63 -14.94
N LEU A 60 6.77 0.38 -15.29
CA LEU A 60 7.39 -0.54 -14.33
C LEU A 60 8.83 -0.10 -14.07
N LEU A 61 9.21 0.02 -12.81
CA LEU A 61 10.57 0.39 -12.41
C LEU A 61 11.48 -0.83 -12.45
N PRO A 62 12.77 -0.68 -12.80
CA PRO A 62 13.67 -1.82 -13.03
C PRO A 62 14.06 -2.58 -11.76
N TRP A 63 13.68 -2.08 -10.58
CA TRP A 63 14.23 -2.47 -9.29
C TRP A 63 14.11 -3.98 -9.02
N THR A 64 15.25 -4.56 -8.66
CA THR A 64 15.32 -5.86 -7.99
C THR A 64 14.70 -5.75 -6.61
N ARG A 65 14.49 -6.90 -5.96
CA ARG A 65 14.01 -6.96 -4.57
C ARG A 65 14.86 -6.11 -3.63
N ASP A 66 16.18 -6.23 -3.73
CA ASP A 66 17.09 -5.57 -2.78
C ASP A 66 17.19 -4.07 -3.04
N GLU A 67 17.17 -3.64 -4.30
CA GLU A 67 17.06 -2.21 -4.64
C GLU A 67 15.74 -1.62 -4.18
N LEU A 68 14.62 -2.36 -4.30
CA LEU A 68 13.33 -1.91 -3.78
C LEU A 68 13.37 -1.76 -2.25
N ILE A 69 13.90 -2.73 -1.51
CA ILE A 69 14.04 -2.64 -0.05
C ILE A 69 14.91 -1.44 0.33
N ASN A 70 16.06 -1.26 -0.33
CA ASN A 70 16.95 -0.13 -0.08
C ASN A 70 16.24 1.19 -0.36
N TRP A 71 15.54 1.32 -1.49
CA TRP A 71 14.79 2.52 -1.82
C TRP A 71 13.71 2.84 -0.77
N VAL A 72 12.94 1.85 -0.33
CA VAL A 72 11.94 2.04 0.74
C VAL A 72 12.61 2.55 2.02
N ARG A 73 13.70 1.89 2.45
CA ARG A 73 14.48 2.33 3.62
C ARG A 73 14.94 3.78 3.46
N ASP A 74 15.55 4.10 2.33
CA ASP A 74 16.13 5.41 2.06
C ASP A 74 15.04 6.51 2.09
N THR A 75 13.82 6.27 1.58
CA THR A 75 12.72 7.24 1.70
C THR A 75 12.34 7.54 3.16
N ILE A 76 12.38 6.53 4.03
CA ILE A 76 12.00 6.66 5.44
C ILE A 76 13.13 7.30 6.26
N GLU A 77 14.37 6.88 6.02
CA GLU A 77 15.56 7.42 6.70
C GLU A 77 15.84 8.87 6.29
N ALA A 78 15.64 9.20 5.00
CA ALA A 78 15.76 10.56 4.50
C ALA A 78 14.64 11.49 4.96
N ARG A 79 13.61 10.96 5.66
CA ARG A 79 12.44 11.72 6.12
C ARG A 79 11.73 12.45 4.99
N ARG A 80 11.36 11.70 3.94
CA ARG A 80 10.67 12.24 2.77
C ARG A 80 9.42 11.46 2.42
N GLY A 81 8.37 12.20 2.07
CA GLY A 81 7.13 11.67 1.54
C GLY A 81 6.28 10.95 2.58
N THR A 82 5.27 10.24 2.10
CA THR A 82 4.31 9.52 2.93
C THR A 82 4.04 8.15 2.34
N TRP A 83 4.12 7.14 3.19
CA TRP A 83 3.74 5.76 2.85
C TRP A 83 2.28 5.52 3.20
N CYS A 84 1.51 5.00 2.26
CA CYS A 84 0.09 4.71 2.44
C CYS A 84 -0.24 3.26 2.10
N THR A 85 -1.22 2.68 2.81
CA THR A 85 -1.87 1.42 2.45
C THR A 85 -3.37 1.48 2.75
N GLY A 86 -4.17 0.74 2.00
CA GLY A 86 -5.63 0.77 2.07
C GLY A 86 -6.26 1.06 0.71
N ALA A 87 -7.56 1.38 0.74
CA ALA A 87 -8.36 1.73 -0.42
C ALA A 87 -8.84 3.19 -0.33
N PRO A 88 -9.28 3.80 -1.45
CA PRO A 88 -9.93 5.11 -1.43
C PRO A 88 -11.03 5.17 -0.36
N GLY A 89 -10.91 6.14 0.56
CA GLY A 89 -11.81 6.32 1.70
C GLY A 89 -11.54 5.44 2.91
N ALA A 90 -10.60 4.49 2.87
CA ALA A 90 -10.16 3.69 4.01
C ALA A 90 -8.66 3.43 3.91
N VAL A 91 -7.86 4.41 4.32
CA VAL A 91 -6.41 4.44 4.14
C VAL A 91 -5.72 4.80 5.45
N ALA A 92 -4.55 4.21 5.68
CA ALA A 92 -3.61 4.67 6.69
C ALA A 92 -2.41 5.36 6.03
N GLU A 93 -1.94 6.42 6.66
CA GLU A 93 -0.76 7.18 6.26
C GLU A 93 0.35 7.04 7.30
N PHE A 94 1.57 6.89 6.81
CA PHE A 94 2.81 6.94 7.59
C PHE A 94 3.73 8.02 6.99
N PRO A 95 3.60 9.28 7.44
CA PRO A 95 4.38 10.40 6.90
C PRO A 95 5.85 10.35 7.35
N CYS A 96 6.80 10.33 6.45
CA CYS A 96 8.21 10.39 6.80
C CYS A 96 8.63 11.85 6.82
N THR A 97 8.54 12.52 7.98
CA THR A 97 8.90 13.95 8.12
C THR A 97 10.04 14.15 9.10
N THR A 98 10.73 15.28 9.00
CA THR A 98 11.91 15.61 9.82
C THR A 98 11.61 15.72 11.31
N GLU A 99 10.35 15.99 11.67
CA GLU A 99 9.87 16.15 13.04
C GLU A 99 9.55 14.80 13.70
N ARG A 100 9.41 13.72 12.92
CA ARG A 100 9.08 12.39 13.44
C ARG A 100 10.36 11.59 13.71
N ALA A 101 10.51 11.16 14.96
CA ALA A 101 11.50 10.16 15.34
C ALA A 101 11.05 8.79 14.82
N ILE A 102 11.57 8.37 13.66
CA ILE A 102 11.28 7.08 13.05
C ILE A 102 12.52 6.19 13.09
N ARG A 103 12.42 5.04 13.75
CA ARG A 103 13.43 3.96 13.70
C ARG A 103 13.07 3.00 12.58
N VAL A 104 14.07 2.54 11.83
CA VAL A 104 13.90 1.51 10.79
C VAL A 104 14.70 0.28 11.18
N ASP A 105 14.05 -0.88 11.13
CA ASP A 105 14.67 -2.18 11.34
C ASP A 105 14.45 -3.02 10.07
N LEU A 106 15.53 -3.60 9.55
CA LEU A 106 15.49 -4.53 8.43
C LEU A 106 15.50 -5.97 8.96
N GLU A 107 14.53 -6.74 8.49
CA GLU A 107 14.46 -8.18 8.67
C GLU A 107 14.71 -8.87 7.32
N GLN A 108 14.81 -10.20 7.32
CA GLN A 108 15.17 -10.96 6.13
C GLN A 108 14.26 -10.64 4.94
N ASP A 109 12.94 -10.54 5.14
CA ASP A 109 11.91 -10.32 4.11
C ASP A 109 10.99 -9.12 4.40
N SER A 110 11.32 -8.31 5.40
CA SER A 110 10.51 -7.18 5.84
C SER A 110 11.34 -5.96 6.17
N LEU A 111 10.76 -4.80 5.91
CA LEU A 111 11.17 -3.54 6.52
C LEU A 111 10.12 -3.15 7.56
N ILE A 112 10.56 -2.73 8.74
CA ILE A 112 9.68 -2.20 9.78
C ILE A 112 10.16 -0.80 10.16
N ALA A 113 9.26 0.17 10.09
CA ALA A 113 9.46 1.53 10.58
C ALA A 113 8.56 1.79 11.80
N ARG A 114 9.13 2.35 12.86
CA ARG A 114 8.45 2.61 14.13
C ARG A 114 8.56 4.09 14.50
N ALA A 115 7.43 4.68 14.85
CA ALA A 115 7.31 6.05 15.35
C ALA A 115 6.42 6.07 16.61
N PRO A 116 6.41 7.14 17.41
CA PRO A 116 5.59 7.25 18.63
C PRO A 116 4.07 7.25 18.42
N ASP A 117 3.60 7.29 17.18
CA ASP A 117 2.18 7.44 16.79
C ASP A 117 1.73 6.36 15.78
N ALA A 118 2.67 5.64 15.16
CA ALA A 118 2.37 4.53 14.26
C ALA A 118 3.55 3.58 14.05
N SER A 119 3.24 2.38 13.55
CA SER A 119 4.21 1.45 12.96
C SER A 119 3.84 1.13 11.52
N PHE A 120 4.83 0.98 10.65
CA PHE A 120 4.70 0.55 9.26
C PHE A 120 5.54 -0.70 9.02
N ARG A 121 4.96 -1.72 8.41
CA ARG A 121 5.68 -2.90 7.93
C ARG A 121 5.41 -3.10 6.44
N LEU A 122 6.47 -3.37 5.70
CA LEU A 122 6.41 -3.80 4.31
C LEU A 122 7.15 -5.12 4.14
N ARG A 123 6.45 -6.16 3.71
CA ARG A 123 7.03 -7.45 3.29
C ARG A 123 7.43 -7.35 1.83
N VAL A 124 8.70 -7.58 1.51
CA VAL A 124 9.23 -7.43 0.15
C VAL A 124 9.74 -8.76 -0.38
N SER A 125 8.92 -9.39 -1.23
CA SER A 125 9.31 -10.59 -1.98
C SER A 125 9.83 -10.23 -3.38
N ASP A 126 10.40 -11.23 -4.07
CA ASP A 126 10.79 -11.12 -5.48
C ASP A 126 9.61 -10.87 -6.44
N LYS A 127 8.36 -10.89 -5.94
CA LYS A 127 7.13 -10.62 -6.71
C LYS A 127 6.61 -9.20 -6.56
N VAL A 128 7.09 -8.42 -5.59
CA VAL A 128 6.69 -7.01 -5.47
C VAL A 128 7.27 -6.22 -6.63
N ARG A 129 6.45 -5.39 -7.26
CA ARG A 129 6.83 -4.52 -8.39
C ARG A 129 6.48 -3.08 -8.05
N ALA A 130 7.29 -2.14 -8.52
CA ALA A 130 7.05 -0.72 -8.32
C ALA A 130 6.67 -0.05 -9.64
N PHE A 131 5.60 0.73 -9.64
CA PHE A 131 5.04 1.39 -10.81
C PHE A 131 5.04 2.91 -10.62
N ALA A 132 5.62 3.64 -11.58
CA ALA A 132 5.58 5.09 -11.65
C ALA A 132 4.55 5.56 -12.67
N PHE A 133 3.88 6.67 -12.37
CA PHE A 133 2.80 7.25 -13.19
C PHE A 133 3.17 8.61 -13.80
N SER A 134 4.17 9.26 -13.22
CA SER A 134 4.78 10.49 -13.70
C SER A 134 6.21 10.55 -13.16
N GLU A 135 7.03 11.43 -13.73
CA GLU A 135 8.35 11.73 -13.17
C GLU A 135 8.18 12.44 -11.82
N GLY A 136 8.92 11.99 -10.80
CA GLY A 136 8.81 12.52 -9.43
C GLY A 136 7.46 12.30 -8.74
N GLY A 137 6.53 11.56 -9.35
CA GLY A 137 5.18 11.35 -8.81
C GLY A 137 5.05 10.17 -7.85
N PRO A 138 3.81 9.76 -7.54
CA PRO A 138 3.56 8.64 -6.65
C PRO A 138 4.09 7.33 -7.25
N ILE A 139 4.61 6.47 -6.38
CA ILE A 139 5.04 5.12 -6.73
C ILE A 139 4.07 4.12 -6.09
N VAL A 140 3.45 3.28 -6.91
CA VAL A 140 2.58 2.19 -6.44
C VAL A 140 3.40 0.92 -6.36
N LEU A 141 3.41 0.29 -5.19
CA LEU A 141 3.87 -1.08 -5.04
C LEU A 141 2.70 -2.02 -5.32
N GLY A 142 2.95 -3.03 -6.15
CA GLY A 142 1.95 -4.03 -6.52
C GLY A 142 2.49 -5.46 -6.46
N LEU A 143 1.58 -6.39 -6.20
CA LEU A 143 1.81 -7.84 -6.30
C LEU A 143 0.98 -8.41 -7.46
N PRO A 144 1.37 -9.54 -8.06
CA PRO A 144 0.47 -10.29 -8.94
C PRO A 144 -0.86 -10.55 -8.24
N LYS A 145 -2.00 -10.37 -8.91
CA LYS A 145 -3.34 -10.53 -8.29
C LYS A 145 -3.52 -11.85 -7.54
N ALA A 146 -2.96 -12.95 -8.07
CA ALA A 146 -2.99 -14.27 -7.44
C ALA A 146 -2.21 -14.38 -6.10
N ARG A 147 -1.41 -13.37 -5.75
CA ARG A 147 -0.60 -13.27 -4.51
C ARG A 147 -0.99 -12.09 -3.64
N ALA A 148 -1.88 -11.22 -4.12
CA ALA A 148 -2.26 -9.98 -3.45
C ALA A 148 -3.58 -10.09 -2.67
N ALA A 149 -4.31 -11.19 -2.80
CA ALA A 149 -5.57 -11.39 -2.12
C ALA A 149 -5.39 -11.42 -0.61
N ILE A 150 -6.22 -10.67 0.11
CA ILE A 150 -6.34 -10.72 1.57
C ILE A 150 -7.70 -11.31 1.94
N ARG A 151 -7.77 -12.02 3.07
CA ARG A 151 -9.06 -12.41 3.65
C ARG A 151 -9.71 -11.17 4.25
N SER A 152 -10.74 -10.67 3.59
CA SER A 152 -11.54 -9.52 3.99
C SER A 152 -13.03 -9.86 4.00
N SER A 153 -13.81 -9.05 4.71
CA SER A 153 -15.26 -9.14 4.79
C SER A 153 -15.96 -7.92 4.18
N SER A 154 -17.27 -8.00 3.98
CA SER A 154 -18.14 -6.87 3.67
C SER A 154 -19.00 -6.42 4.86
N VAL A 155 -18.76 -7.02 6.04
CA VAL A 155 -19.43 -6.75 7.31
C VAL A 155 -18.42 -6.79 8.45
N LEU A 156 -18.74 -6.16 9.58
CA LEU A 156 -17.91 -6.20 10.77
C LEU A 156 -17.65 -7.65 11.18
N THR A 157 -16.39 -8.04 11.26
CA THR A 157 -15.98 -9.43 11.50
C THR A 157 -14.85 -9.48 12.53
N SER A 158 -15.04 -10.26 13.59
CA SER A 158 -13.94 -10.55 14.52
C SER A 158 -12.91 -11.46 13.83
N LEU A 159 -11.65 -11.09 13.94
CA LEU A 159 -10.52 -11.86 13.44
C LEU A 159 -9.77 -12.60 14.56
N GLY A 160 -10.21 -12.45 15.82
CA GLY A 160 -9.54 -12.96 17.00
C GLY A 160 -8.30 -12.14 17.38
N SER A 161 -7.36 -12.76 18.08
CA SER A 161 -6.12 -12.11 18.49
C SER A 161 -5.22 -11.74 17.30
N ASP A 162 -4.63 -10.55 17.35
CA ASP A 162 -3.80 -10.00 16.28
C ASP A 162 -2.37 -10.59 16.23
N SER A 163 -2.25 -11.87 15.94
CA SER A 163 -0.95 -12.55 15.87
C SER A 163 0.04 -11.93 14.87
N ASP A 164 -0.44 -11.13 13.92
CA ASP A 164 0.37 -10.44 12.90
C ASP A 164 0.78 -9.00 13.30
N ALA A 165 0.46 -8.58 14.53
CA ALA A 165 0.87 -7.28 15.06
C ALA A 165 2.39 -7.08 14.97
N ILE A 166 2.79 -5.84 14.64
CA ILE A 166 4.21 -5.48 14.47
C ILE A 166 4.95 -5.52 15.81
N ASP A 167 4.32 -5.03 16.87
CA ASP A 167 4.84 -5.16 18.23
C ASP A 167 4.30 -6.44 18.88
N ALA A 168 5.19 -7.18 19.55
CA ALA A 168 4.84 -8.40 20.28
C ALA A 168 3.83 -8.13 21.40
N ALA A 169 3.86 -6.94 22.01
CA ALA A 169 2.95 -6.55 23.08
C ALA A 169 1.48 -6.55 22.63
N HIS A 170 1.22 -6.31 21.34
CA HIS A 170 -0.14 -6.20 20.81
C HIS A 170 -0.68 -7.50 20.20
N LYS A 171 0.10 -8.59 20.20
CA LYS A 171 -0.27 -9.84 19.50
C LYS A 171 -1.47 -10.58 20.08
N THR A 172 -1.84 -10.25 21.32
CA THR A 172 -2.96 -10.88 22.03
C THR A 172 -4.23 -10.03 21.98
N GLU A 173 -4.13 -8.75 21.57
CA GLU A 173 -5.27 -7.84 21.46
C GLU A 173 -6.25 -8.30 20.39
N GLN A 174 -7.55 -8.01 20.58
CA GLN A 174 -8.58 -8.44 19.65
C GLN A 174 -8.63 -7.52 18.43
N LEU A 175 -8.68 -8.12 17.24
CA LEU A 175 -8.74 -7.44 15.95
C LEU A 175 -10.11 -7.64 15.29
N PHE A 176 -10.68 -6.56 14.79
CA PHE A 176 -11.96 -6.56 14.09
C PHE A 176 -11.80 -5.91 12.72
N ASP A 177 -12.12 -6.63 11.64
CA ASP A 177 -12.24 -6.07 10.29
C ASP A 177 -13.58 -5.35 10.18
N TYR A 178 -13.56 -4.05 9.86
CA TYR A 178 -14.80 -3.29 9.61
C TYR A 178 -15.58 -3.77 8.39
N GLY A 179 -14.95 -4.58 7.53
CA GLY A 179 -15.62 -5.20 6.41
C GLY A 179 -15.92 -4.19 5.32
N ILE A 180 -14.90 -3.45 4.89
CA ILE A 180 -15.03 -2.43 3.83
C ILE A 180 -15.25 -3.03 2.43
N GLY A 181 -15.25 -4.36 2.29
CA GLY A 181 -15.55 -5.05 1.03
C GLY A 181 -14.52 -4.80 -0.07
N ARG A 182 -13.22 -4.89 0.26
CA ARG A 182 -12.10 -4.73 -0.68
C ARG A 182 -11.31 -6.02 -0.82
N LYS A 183 -10.74 -6.24 -2.00
CA LYS A 183 -10.03 -7.49 -2.34
C LYS A 183 -8.56 -7.47 -1.94
N ASN A 184 -7.94 -6.29 -1.95
CA ASN A 184 -6.50 -6.16 -1.75
C ASN A 184 -6.13 -5.48 -0.43
N SER A 185 -7.11 -4.95 0.30
CA SER A 185 -6.88 -4.29 1.58
C SER A 185 -8.03 -4.52 2.56
N ARG A 186 -7.75 -4.37 3.85
CA ARG A 186 -8.77 -4.28 4.91
C ARG A 186 -8.47 -3.13 5.87
N PHE A 187 -9.52 -2.65 6.52
CA PHE A 187 -9.43 -1.62 7.56
C PHE A 187 -9.97 -2.22 8.84
N CYS A 188 -9.11 -2.35 9.84
CA CYS A 188 -9.41 -2.99 11.09
C CYS A 188 -9.26 -2.02 12.26
N VAL A 189 -9.91 -2.36 13.37
CA VAL A 189 -9.64 -1.79 14.69
C VAL A 189 -9.12 -2.87 15.61
N ARG A 190 -8.11 -2.53 16.40
CA ARG A 190 -7.52 -3.39 17.42
C ARG A 190 -7.65 -2.75 18.78
N THR A 191 -8.10 -3.53 19.76
CA THR A 191 -8.35 -3.04 21.11
C THR A 191 -8.14 -4.11 22.17
N SER A 192 -7.65 -3.68 23.33
CA SER A 192 -7.65 -4.43 24.59
C SER A 192 -8.71 -3.93 25.57
N ASP A 193 -9.48 -2.89 25.22
CA ASP A 193 -10.60 -2.38 26.01
C ASP A 193 -11.80 -3.34 25.91
N ASP A 194 -12.20 -3.93 27.03
CA ASP A 194 -13.28 -4.93 27.10
C ASP A 194 -14.64 -4.36 26.71
N ALA A 195 -14.93 -3.09 27.04
CA ALA A 195 -16.20 -2.46 26.72
C ALA A 195 -16.33 -2.22 25.21
N LEU A 196 -15.26 -1.78 24.56
CA LEU A 196 -15.21 -1.64 23.10
C LEU A 196 -15.23 -3.01 22.40
N GLN A 197 -14.55 -4.03 22.93
CA GLN A 197 -14.61 -5.39 22.39
C GLN A 197 -16.04 -5.96 22.43
N SER A 198 -16.76 -5.79 23.54
CA SER A 198 -18.17 -6.20 23.66
C SER A 198 -19.01 -5.46 22.63
N ALA A 199 -18.88 -4.13 22.54
CA ALA A 199 -19.64 -3.33 21.60
C ALA A 199 -19.39 -3.72 20.13
N LEU A 200 -18.14 -4.00 19.75
CA LEU A 200 -17.81 -4.50 18.41
C LEU A 200 -18.41 -5.90 18.16
N SER A 201 -18.35 -6.78 19.16
CA SER A 201 -18.89 -8.14 19.05
C SER A 201 -20.41 -8.16 18.91
N ASP A 202 -21.12 -7.33 19.69
CA ASP A 202 -22.58 -7.16 19.62
C ASP A 202 -23.05 -6.60 18.27
N ASN A 203 -22.14 -5.97 17.52
CA ASN A 203 -22.37 -5.41 16.19
C ASN A 203 -21.79 -6.25 15.05
N ALA A 204 -21.23 -7.43 15.34
CA ALA A 204 -20.66 -8.31 14.32
C ALA A 204 -21.71 -8.72 13.28
N GLY A 205 -21.29 -8.86 12.03
CA GLY A 205 -22.16 -9.16 10.90
C GLY A 205 -22.94 -7.97 10.33
N ARG A 206 -22.85 -6.78 10.94
CA ARG A 206 -23.47 -5.56 10.41
C ARG A 206 -22.54 -4.84 9.43
N HIS A 207 -23.13 -4.10 8.50
CA HIS A 207 -22.37 -3.24 7.58
C HIS A 207 -21.71 -2.09 8.36
N TRP A 208 -20.48 -1.70 7.99
CA TRP A 208 -19.70 -0.71 8.73
C TRP A 208 -20.44 0.61 8.97
N ALA A 209 -21.32 1.03 8.05
CA ALA A 209 -22.08 2.26 8.19
C ALA A 209 -23.05 2.21 9.39
N ASP A 210 -23.69 1.06 9.59
CA ASP A 210 -24.61 0.82 10.71
C ASP A 210 -23.85 0.71 12.03
N VAL A 211 -22.66 0.10 12.00
CA VAL A 211 -21.76 0.01 13.15
C VAL A 211 -21.31 1.42 13.58
N MET A 212 -20.82 2.24 12.64
CA MET A 212 -20.39 3.60 12.93
C MET A 212 -21.53 4.48 13.46
N LYS A 213 -22.76 4.26 12.99
CA LYS A 213 -23.95 4.93 13.55
C LYS A 213 -24.26 4.47 14.98
N ALA A 214 -24.07 3.19 15.27
CA ALA A 214 -24.38 2.60 16.58
C ALA A 214 -23.33 2.92 17.66
N ILE A 215 -22.04 2.78 17.33
CA ILE A 215 -20.94 2.82 18.31
C ILE A 215 -19.82 3.80 17.93
N GLY A 216 -20.02 4.65 16.92
CA GLY A 216 -18.98 5.56 16.42
C GLY A 216 -18.39 6.45 17.51
N MET A 217 -19.21 7.04 18.38
CA MET A 217 -18.71 7.85 19.49
C MET A 217 -17.89 7.04 20.51
N GLN A 218 -18.25 5.78 20.76
CA GLN A 218 -17.48 4.89 21.62
C GLN A 218 -16.12 4.57 21.01
N VAL A 219 -16.07 4.28 19.71
CA VAL A 219 -14.82 4.09 18.95
C VAL A 219 -13.94 5.34 19.01
N LEU A 220 -14.50 6.53 18.76
CA LEU A 220 -13.77 7.79 18.81
C LEU A 220 -13.18 8.04 20.21
N SER A 221 -13.99 7.83 21.24
CA SER A 221 -13.59 8.07 22.64
C SER A 221 -12.52 7.10 23.11
N ALA A 222 -12.64 5.81 22.74
CA ALA A 222 -11.66 4.79 23.05
C ALA A 222 -10.37 4.93 22.23
N SER A 223 -10.44 5.56 21.05
CA SER A 223 -9.30 5.75 20.12
C SER A 223 -8.48 4.45 19.94
N PRO A 224 -9.11 3.33 19.52
CA PRO A 224 -8.40 2.07 19.35
C PRO A 224 -7.28 2.21 18.31
N THR A 225 -6.38 1.24 18.27
CA THR A 225 -5.39 1.18 17.19
C THR A 225 -6.13 0.88 15.88
N ARG A 226 -5.91 1.69 14.85
CA ARG A 226 -6.41 1.40 13.49
C ARG A 226 -5.34 0.64 12.76
N VAL A 227 -5.69 -0.52 12.22
CA VAL A 227 -4.78 -1.39 11.48
C VAL A 227 -5.27 -1.46 10.04
N VAL A 228 -4.52 -0.89 9.12
CA VAL A 228 -4.84 -0.95 7.69
C VAL A 228 -3.77 -1.77 7.01
N GLU A 229 -4.18 -2.77 6.24
CA GLU A 229 -3.23 -3.70 5.63
C GLU A 229 -3.69 -4.24 4.29
N SER A 230 -2.68 -4.60 3.50
CA SER A 230 -2.76 -5.36 2.26
C SER A 230 -1.97 -6.66 2.41
N ALA A 231 -1.84 -7.42 1.33
CA ALA A 231 -1.03 -8.64 1.34
C ALA A 231 0.47 -8.41 1.65
N ALA A 232 0.99 -7.19 1.47
CA ALA A 232 2.41 -6.89 1.69
C ALA A 232 2.66 -5.76 2.70
N ALA A 233 1.75 -4.81 2.84
CA ALA A 233 1.95 -3.64 3.69
C ALA A 233 0.96 -3.61 4.84
N ARG A 234 1.40 -3.15 6.00
CA ARG A 234 0.59 -2.98 7.18
C ARG A 234 0.99 -1.70 7.90
N ILE A 235 0.02 -0.84 8.20
CA ILE A 235 0.21 0.35 9.02
C ILE A 235 -0.70 0.23 10.24
N GLU A 236 -0.11 0.35 11.42
CA GLU A 236 -0.79 0.36 12.71
C GLU A 236 -0.71 1.78 13.27
N VAL A 237 -1.84 2.48 13.31
CA VAL A 237 -1.91 3.86 13.79
C VAL A 237 -2.55 3.89 15.17
N PHE A 238 -1.77 4.35 16.15
CA PHE A 238 -2.18 4.49 17.55
C PHE A 238 -2.26 5.95 18.00
N ALA A 239 -1.99 6.91 17.10
CA ALA A 239 -2.34 8.32 17.29
C ALA A 239 -3.80 8.47 17.74
N LYS A 240 -4.10 9.42 18.63
CA LYS A 240 -5.48 9.66 19.09
C LYS A 240 -6.39 10.02 17.90
N ILE A 241 -7.63 9.55 17.91
CA ILE A 241 -8.63 9.97 16.94
C ILE A 241 -9.21 11.31 17.42
N PRO A 242 -9.17 12.40 16.60
CA PRO A 242 -9.75 13.68 16.99
C PRO A 242 -11.27 13.55 17.16
N LEU A 243 -11.82 14.23 18.17
CA LEU A 243 -13.26 14.37 18.32
C LEU A 243 -13.84 15.33 17.26
N PRO A 244 -15.16 15.30 17.01
CA PRO A 244 -15.79 16.24 16.08
C PRO A 244 -15.45 17.70 16.41
N GLY A 245 -14.84 18.41 15.46
CA GLY A 245 -14.40 19.80 15.62
C GLY A 245 -12.94 19.98 16.07
N GLU A 246 -12.26 18.90 16.48
CA GLU A 246 -10.83 18.92 16.77
C GLU A 246 -9.98 18.75 15.50
N GLN A 247 -8.78 19.30 15.49
CA GLN A 247 -7.81 19.08 14.43
C GLN A 247 -7.15 17.71 14.58
N SER A 248 -6.88 17.06 13.45
CA SER A 248 -6.08 15.82 13.44
C SER A 248 -4.67 16.11 13.96
N PRO A 249 -4.12 15.24 14.82
CA PRO A 249 -2.75 15.39 15.27
C PRO A 249 -1.78 15.32 14.08
N PRO A 250 -0.65 16.03 14.13
CA PRO A 250 0.39 15.87 13.12
C PRO A 250 0.93 14.43 13.15
N GLY A 251 1.29 13.90 11.98
CA GLY A 251 1.88 12.57 11.84
C GLY A 251 0.93 11.55 11.24
N ALA A 252 1.09 10.30 11.67
CA ALA A 252 0.34 9.19 11.11
C ALA A 252 -1.14 9.24 11.52
N HIS A 253 -2.00 9.06 10.55
CA HIS A 253 -3.44 9.07 10.75
C HIS A 253 -4.11 8.13 9.75
N THR A 254 -5.40 7.89 10.00
CA THR A 254 -6.23 7.08 9.12
C THR A 254 -7.39 7.90 8.63
N HIS A 255 -7.73 7.75 7.35
CA HIS A 255 -8.96 8.27 6.80
C HIS A 255 -9.99 7.15 6.70
N PHE A 256 -11.17 7.39 7.24
CA PHE A 256 -12.34 6.54 7.05
C PHE A 256 -13.49 7.43 6.57
N LEU A 257 -13.62 7.58 5.25
CA LEU A 257 -14.48 8.53 4.56
C LEU A 257 -15.58 7.78 3.78
N PRO A 258 -16.80 7.69 4.34
CA PRO A 258 -17.96 7.00 3.76
C PRO A 258 -18.20 7.23 2.26
N ASP A 259 -18.08 8.47 1.79
CA ASP A 259 -18.43 8.81 0.41
C ASP A 259 -17.43 8.27 -0.61
N PHE A 260 -16.15 8.22 -0.26
CA PHE A 260 -15.12 7.60 -1.09
C PHE A 260 -15.20 6.07 -1.04
N LEU A 261 -15.61 5.49 0.09
CA LEU A 261 -15.83 4.05 0.24
C LEU A 261 -16.95 3.50 -0.66
N LYS A 262 -17.93 4.31 -1.05
CA LYS A 262 -19.00 3.86 -1.96
C LYS A 262 -18.50 3.55 -3.38
N GLY A 263 -17.37 4.11 -3.79
CA GLY A 263 -16.81 3.93 -5.13
C GLY A 263 -16.36 2.50 -5.44
N GLY A 264 -16.09 1.67 -4.43
CA GLY A 264 -15.69 0.27 -4.63
C GLY A 264 -14.27 0.07 -5.18
N GLU A 265 -13.56 1.16 -5.47
CA GLU A 265 -12.23 1.16 -6.06
C GLU A 265 -11.19 0.60 -5.07
N GLU A 266 -10.17 -0.08 -5.61
CA GLU A 266 -9.02 -0.59 -4.84
C GLU A 266 -7.89 0.45 -4.74
N ILE A 267 -7.83 1.39 -5.68
CA ILE A 267 -6.90 2.50 -5.75
C ILE A 267 -7.50 3.59 -6.65
N ALA A 268 -7.07 4.84 -6.47
CA ALA A 268 -7.47 5.93 -7.36
C ALA A 268 -7.15 5.59 -8.82
N SER A 269 -8.08 5.90 -9.73
CA SER A 269 -7.93 5.61 -11.17
C SER A 269 -6.69 6.27 -11.80
N SER A 270 -6.22 7.38 -11.23
CA SER A 270 -4.97 8.06 -11.59
C SER A 270 -3.72 7.20 -11.36
N LEU A 271 -3.78 6.25 -10.42
CA LEU A 271 -2.68 5.40 -9.95
C LEU A 271 -2.95 3.90 -10.15
N ALA A 272 -3.88 3.54 -11.04
CA ALA A 272 -4.20 2.14 -11.30
C ALA A 272 -3.02 1.40 -11.98
N PRO A 273 -2.41 0.38 -11.33
CA PRO A 273 -1.36 -0.42 -11.95
C PRO A 273 -1.94 -1.30 -13.08
N PRO A 274 -1.11 -1.93 -13.90
CA PRO A 274 -1.58 -2.82 -14.97
C PRO A 274 -2.43 -3.98 -14.43
N ASP A 275 -3.33 -4.52 -15.25
CA ASP A 275 -4.38 -5.46 -14.81
C ASP A 275 -3.90 -6.73 -14.10
N TYR A 276 -2.66 -7.17 -14.31
CA TYR A 276 -2.14 -8.36 -13.61
C TYR A 276 -1.68 -8.04 -12.17
N ALA A 277 -1.50 -6.77 -11.84
CA ALA A 277 -1.01 -6.29 -10.56
C ALA A 277 -2.16 -5.74 -9.70
N ALA A 278 -2.11 -6.03 -8.40
CA ALA A 278 -2.96 -5.44 -7.39
C ALA A 278 -2.12 -4.54 -6.48
N PRO A 279 -2.61 -3.33 -6.15
CA PRO A 279 -1.89 -2.39 -5.31
C PRO A 279 -1.78 -2.93 -3.88
N VAL A 280 -0.61 -2.74 -3.26
CA VAL A 280 -0.36 -3.14 -1.88
C VAL A 280 0.14 -1.99 -1.00
N ALA A 281 0.81 -1.00 -1.57
CA ALA A 281 1.19 0.24 -0.90
C ALA A 281 1.42 1.35 -1.93
N VAL A 282 1.37 2.60 -1.49
CA VAL A 282 1.69 3.75 -2.32
C VAL A 282 2.65 4.65 -1.55
N PHE A 283 3.69 5.12 -2.22
CA PHE A 283 4.55 6.19 -1.74
C PHE A 283 4.18 7.49 -2.45
N TYR A 284 3.90 8.53 -1.67
CA TYR A 284 3.67 9.89 -2.14
C TYR A 284 4.85 10.78 -1.75
N PRO A 285 5.60 11.35 -2.71
CA PRO A 285 6.66 12.31 -2.41
C PRO A 285 6.10 13.66 -1.89
N ASP A 286 6.94 14.43 -1.18
CA ASP A 286 6.55 15.65 -0.46
C ASP A 286 5.94 16.75 -1.35
N GLU A 287 6.31 16.80 -2.62
CA GLU A 287 5.96 17.89 -3.56
C GLU A 287 4.46 17.94 -3.93
N MET A 288 3.64 16.99 -3.48
CA MET A 288 2.20 16.94 -3.75
C MET A 288 1.30 17.40 -2.58
N ARG A 289 1.87 18.01 -1.52
CA ARG A 289 1.12 18.63 -0.42
C ARG A 289 0.78 20.12 -0.63
N ARG A 290 0.60 20.57 -1.88
CA ARG A 290 0.10 21.92 -2.20
C ARG A 290 -1.37 21.91 -2.58
#